data_AF-J0J5P0-F1
#
_entry.id   AF-J0J5P0-F1
#
_cell.length_a   1.000
_cell.length_b   1.000
_cell.length_c   1.000
_cell.angle_alpha   90.00
_cell.angle_beta   90.00
_cell.angle_gamma   90.00
#
_symmetry.space_group_name_H-M   'P 1'
#
loop_
_entity.id
_entity.type
_entity.pdbx_description
1 polymer ?
#
loop_
_entity_poly.entity_id
_entity_poly.type
_entity_poly.pdbx_seq_one_letter_code
_entity_poly.pdbx_strand_id
1 'polypeptide(L)'
;MLLDFSNLNEEPLKSSVAKAFFENFDFSGDKIDFIITYSHKNKGKPLWIEPILWAEGKKGKSELFKSLAQLILTIGKHKFYTHFPPPYLGAFDAFSFLFVEYHKLDFIFTRSDIDFSVTPSNHNTESFKHLLNELTPLLEKEALIFDYETQNKELKAFIKDNLLYSKRSKIPVDKNNFVHVYFKWVEHVKPSISIEWQQAKKQGILDADFYLADLLSESNETILESLNTILKINHYKFNKKLNNFGAFNFDETSFNDKQKAHQTFWNIYERPPKREFWDYIIERRDLLVSNDIRERKGAFFTPKIWVEKSQEYLAKALGQDYQEDYIIWDCAGGTGNLLRGLLNKANLYLSTLDHNDVAIIKDLAAKNHLKLLENHVFQFDFLNDDFYSEKVPKSLQEILKDKEKLKKLIIYINPPYAEAGNKAKMSGTGEHKAKVARNNKTHETYKDCLGSGANELFAQFFMRIYKELDGCIMASFSKLKYLNSSNFKKFREVFKAKFLEGFMVPADSFDNVKGQFPIGFLVWDTATPPP
;
A
#
# COMPACT_ATOMS: atom_id res chain seq x y z
N MET A 1 42.34 -20.74 8.38
CA MET A 1 41.87 -21.99 7.74
C MET A 1 40.90 -21.60 6.66
N LEU A 2 41.12 -22.08 5.42
CA LEU A 2 40.06 -22.05 4.41
C LEU A 2 38.86 -22.80 4.98
N LEU A 3 37.69 -22.18 4.96
CA LEU A 3 36.44 -22.84 5.33
C LEU A 3 36.11 -23.79 4.19
N ASP A 4 36.23 -25.10 4.42
CA ASP A 4 35.78 -26.10 3.47
C ASP A 4 34.49 -26.75 4.00
N PHE A 5 33.39 -26.45 3.30
CA PHE A 5 32.08 -27.04 3.60
C PHE A 5 31.64 -28.08 2.56
N SER A 6 32.47 -28.37 1.56
CA SER A 6 32.11 -29.17 0.37
C SER A 6 31.60 -30.57 0.70
N ASN A 7 32.10 -31.16 1.79
CA ASN A 7 31.75 -32.52 2.23
C ASN A 7 30.68 -32.57 3.33
N LEU A 8 30.10 -31.43 3.72
CA LEU A 8 29.08 -31.38 4.77
C LEU A 8 27.70 -31.75 4.23
N ASN A 9 26.99 -32.59 5.00
CA ASN A 9 25.55 -32.76 4.84
C ASN A 9 24.82 -31.45 5.25
N GLU A 10 23.56 -31.33 4.84
CA GLU A 10 22.79 -30.07 4.95
C GLU A 10 22.66 -29.52 6.38
N GLU A 11 22.31 -30.35 7.37
CA GLU A 11 22.21 -29.90 8.78
C GLU A 11 23.58 -29.50 9.41
N PRO A 12 24.65 -30.32 9.27
CA PRO A 12 26.01 -29.90 9.65
C PRO A 12 26.49 -28.63 8.94
N LEU A 13 26.13 -28.45 7.67
CA LEU A 13 26.45 -27.24 6.91
C LEU A 13 25.81 -26.01 7.56
N LYS A 14 24.50 -26.04 7.84
CA LYS A 14 23.77 -24.95 8.51
C LYS A 14 24.46 -24.56 9.82
N SER A 15 24.74 -25.53 10.69
CA SER A 15 25.39 -25.27 11.98
C SER A 15 26.82 -24.70 11.83
N SER A 16 27.57 -25.15 10.81
CA SER A 16 28.93 -24.68 10.55
C SER A 16 28.96 -23.26 9.98
N VAL A 17 28.04 -22.93 9.08
CA VAL A 17 27.87 -21.56 8.54
C VAL A 17 27.44 -20.59 9.65
N ALA A 18 26.48 -20.99 10.51
CA ALA A 18 26.10 -20.20 11.68
C ALA A 18 27.29 -19.89 12.58
N LYS A 19 28.08 -20.92 12.92
CA LYS A 19 29.27 -20.75 13.77
C LYS A 19 30.37 -19.90 13.12
N ALA A 20 30.57 -20.04 11.81
CA ALA A 20 31.66 -19.36 11.11
C ALA A 20 31.40 -17.87 10.85
N PHE A 21 30.13 -17.49 10.68
CA PHE A 21 29.76 -16.14 10.23
C PHE A 21 28.80 -15.39 11.17
N PHE A 22 28.06 -16.09 12.03
CA PHE A 22 27.00 -15.52 12.87
C PHE A 22 27.20 -15.82 14.37
N GLU A 23 28.44 -15.98 14.83
CA GLU A 23 28.77 -16.37 16.23
C GLU A 23 28.15 -15.47 17.31
N ASN A 24 27.85 -14.20 16.99
CA ASN A 24 27.26 -13.23 17.92
C ASN A 24 25.72 -13.23 17.93
N PHE A 25 25.11 -14.17 17.22
CA PHE A 25 23.66 -14.29 17.07
C PHE A 25 23.18 -15.66 17.52
N ASP A 26 21.88 -15.75 17.79
CA ASP A 26 21.21 -17.01 18.08
C ASP A 26 20.81 -17.67 16.75
N PHE A 27 21.20 -18.93 16.55
CA PHE A 27 20.84 -19.74 15.39
C PHE A 27 19.77 -20.77 15.75
N SER A 28 18.75 -20.89 14.92
CA SER A 28 17.71 -21.92 15.01
C SER A 28 17.21 -22.32 13.62
N GLY A 29 16.46 -23.42 13.56
CA GLY A 29 15.77 -23.88 12.34
C GLY A 29 14.50 -24.64 12.71
N ASP A 30 13.46 -24.50 11.89
CA ASP A 30 12.22 -25.28 11.96
C ASP A 30 11.59 -25.36 10.55
N LYS A 31 10.54 -24.58 10.27
CA LYS A 31 9.96 -24.48 8.92
C LYS A 31 10.85 -23.71 7.97
N ILE A 32 11.53 -22.68 8.49
CA ILE A 32 12.63 -22.02 7.82
C ILE A 32 13.90 -22.69 8.31
N ASP A 33 14.70 -23.14 7.36
CA ASP A 33 15.91 -23.93 7.58
C ASP A 33 16.97 -23.21 8.40
N PHE A 34 17.10 -21.90 8.22
CA PHE A 34 18.15 -21.11 8.84
C PHE A 34 17.61 -19.77 9.32
N ILE A 35 17.41 -19.65 10.63
CA ILE A 35 16.93 -18.43 11.29
C ILE A 35 18.06 -17.90 12.17
N ILE A 36 18.49 -16.69 11.89
CA ILE A 36 19.40 -15.92 12.75
C ILE A 36 18.59 -14.86 13.47
N THR A 37 18.70 -14.84 14.79
CA THR A 37 18.06 -13.83 15.64
C THR A 37 19.06 -13.18 16.57
N TYR A 38 18.70 -12.01 17.08
CA TYR A 38 19.43 -11.33 18.14
C TYR A 38 18.53 -11.15 19.35
N SER A 39 18.91 -11.73 20.49
CA SER A 39 18.24 -11.48 21.76
C SER A 39 18.71 -10.17 22.38
N HIS A 40 17.82 -9.18 22.37
CA HIS A 40 18.04 -7.94 23.13
C HIS A 40 17.82 -8.20 24.61
N LYS A 41 18.81 -7.83 25.43
CA LYS A 41 18.80 -8.05 26.88
C LYS A 41 18.88 -6.73 27.62
N ASN A 42 18.07 -6.56 28.67
CA ASN A 42 18.16 -5.43 29.59
C ASN A 42 18.43 -5.95 31.00
N LYS A 43 19.56 -5.55 31.60
CA LYS A 43 20.02 -6.04 32.92
C LYS A 43 19.98 -7.57 33.05
N GLY A 44 20.38 -8.27 31.98
CA GLY A 44 20.43 -9.74 31.93
C GLY A 44 19.09 -10.44 31.68
N LYS A 45 17.96 -9.71 31.61
CA LYS A 45 16.66 -10.28 31.24
C LYS A 45 16.40 -10.13 29.73
N PRO A 46 15.90 -11.18 29.04
CA PRO A 46 15.50 -11.06 27.65
C PRO A 46 14.35 -10.06 27.53
N LEU A 47 14.52 -9.09 26.64
CA LEU A 47 13.55 -8.01 26.41
C LEU A 47 12.71 -8.32 25.17
N TRP A 48 13.37 -8.64 24.05
CA TRP A 48 12.74 -9.14 22.83
C TRP A 48 13.74 -9.92 21.96
N ILE A 49 13.22 -10.61 20.93
CA ILE A 49 14.00 -11.35 19.94
C ILE A 49 13.80 -10.68 18.58
N GLU A 50 14.89 -10.24 17.97
CA GLU A 50 14.90 -9.61 16.65
C GLU A 50 15.34 -10.65 15.59
N PRO A 51 14.53 -10.97 14.57
CA PRO A 51 14.96 -11.75 13.42
C PRO A 51 15.87 -10.90 12.54
N ILE A 52 17.02 -11.45 12.23
CA ILE A 52 18.10 -10.80 11.50
C ILE A 52 18.18 -11.36 10.07
N LEU A 53 18.00 -12.66 9.92
CA LEU A 53 18.05 -13.36 8.64
C LEU A 53 17.16 -14.59 8.66
N TRP A 54 16.41 -14.78 7.59
CA TRP A 54 15.84 -16.07 7.22
C TRP A 54 16.51 -16.56 5.95
N ALA A 55 16.98 -17.81 5.94
CA ALA A 55 17.64 -18.38 4.78
C ALA A 55 17.27 -19.85 4.54
N GLU A 56 17.42 -20.26 3.29
CA GLU A 56 17.36 -21.66 2.85
C GLU A 56 18.78 -22.18 2.61
N GLY A 57 19.16 -23.30 3.25
CA GLY A 57 20.48 -23.91 3.08
C GLY A 57 20.40 -25.19 2.26
N LYS A 58 21.30 -25.39 1.29
CA LYS A 58 21.39 -26.64 0.50
C LYS A 58 22.77 -27.27 0.59
N LYS A 59 22.83 -28.60 0.65
CA LYS A 59 24.11 -29.32 0.57
C LYS A 59 24.79 -29.15 -0.79
N GLY A 60 26.12 -29.23 -0.80
CA GLY A 60 26.92 -29.20 -2.03
C GLY A 60 26.75 -27.88 -2.80
N LYS A 61 26.83 -27.94 -4.13
CA LYS A 61 26.57 -26.79 -5.00
C LYS A 61 25.10 -26.76 -5.39
N SER A 62 24.45 -25.61 -5.27
CA SER A 62 23.03 -25.44 -5.58
C SER A 62 22.76 -24.19 -6.42
N GLU A 63 21.55 -24.10 -6.96
CA GLU A 63 21.06 -22.88 -7.58
C GLU A 63 20.43 -21.97 -6.52
N LEU A 64 21.18 -20.97 -6.05
CA LEU A 64 20.77 -20.11 -4.94
C LEU A 64 19.43 -19.41 -5.15
N PHE A 65 19.10 -19.01 -6.39
CA PHE A 65 17.81 -18.39 -6.70
C PHE A 65 16.63 -19.37 -6.54
N LYS A 66 16.83 -20.66 -6.87
CA LYS A 66 15.82 -21.70 -6.58
C LYS A 66 15.65 -21.89 -5.08
N SER A 67 16.75 -21.91 -4.33
CA SER A 67 16.72 -22.02 -2.87
C SER A 67 16.00 -20.81 -2.23
N LEU A 68 16.22 -19.60 -2.73
CA LEU A 68 15.52 -18.41 -2.27
C LEU A 68 14.02 -18.42 -2.66
N ALA A 69 13.67 -18.88 -3.86
CA ALA A 69 12.27 -19.05 -4.27
C ALA A 69 11.55 -20.05 -3.35
N GLN A 70 12.23 -21.14 -2.97
CA GLN A 70 11.73 -22.08 -1.97
C GLN A 70 11.50 -21.40 -0.62
N LEU A 71 12.43 -20.58 -0.14
CA LEU A 71 12.25 -19.82 1.11
C LEU A 71 11.01 -18.91 1.06
N ILE A 72 10.82 -18.18 -0.03
CA ILE A 72 9.68 -17.27 -0.21
C ILE A 72 8.36 -18.03 -0.16
N LEU A 73 8.27 -19.19 -0.82
CA LEU A 73 7.08 -20.04 -0.73
C LEU A 73 6.84 -20.54 0.69
N THR A 74 7.90 -20.92 1.42
CA THR A 74 7.80 -21.31 2.83
C THR A 74 7.26 -20.17 3.71
N ILE A 75 7.79 -18.96 3.54
CA ILE A 75 7.34 -17.76 4.28
C ILE A 75 5.86 -17.49 4.02
N GLY A 76 5.44 -17.52 2.75
CA GLY A 76 4.04 -17.28 2.38
C GLY A 76 3.10 -18.38 2.88
N LYS A 77 3.50 -19.65 2.76
CA LYS A 77 2.72 -20.83 3.20
C LYS A 77 2.39 -20.78 4.68
N HIS A 78 3.38 -20.44 5.50
CA HIS A 78 3.26 -20.34 6.95
C HIS A 78 2.89 -18.95 7.44
N LYS A 79 2.69 -17.99 6.53
CA LYS A 79 2.38 -16.59 6.82
C LYS A 79 3.40 -15.90 7.74
N PHE A 80 4.67 -16.29 7.65
CA PHE A 80 5.73 -15.68 8.46
C PHE A 80 5.88 -14.17 8.22
N TYR A 81 5.51 -13.70 7.02
CA TYR A 81 5.42 -12.27 6.68
C TYR A 81 4.43 -11.47 7.54
N THR A 82 3.51 -12.12 8.26
CA THR A 82 2.59 -11.47 9.21
C THR A 82 3.21 -11.25 10.59
N HIS A 83 4.39 -11.83 10.84
CA HIS A 83 5.21 -11.59 12.04
C HIS A 83 6.31 -10.57 11.73
N PHE A 84 7.17 -10.24 12.71
CA PHE A 84 8.30 -9.32 12.52
C PHE A 84 9.26 -9.94 11.48
N PRO A 85 9.35 -9.44 10.23
CA PRO A 85 10.21 -10.04 9.22
C PRO A 85 11.66 -9.57 9.41
N PRO A 86 12.67 -10.36 9.00
CA PRO A 86 14.06 -9.95 9.06
C PRO A 86 14.35 -8.86 8.01
N PRO A 87 15.40 -8.05 8.19
CA PRO A 87 15.87 -7.10 7.18
C PRO A 87 16.37 -7.80 5.90
N TYR A 88 16.86 -9.05 6.03
CA TYR A 88 17.40 -9.83 4.91
C TYR A 88 16.75 -11.21 4.82
N LEU A 89 16.56 -11.64 3.57
CA LEU A 89 16.40 -13.04 3.21
C LEU A 89 17.71 -13.55 2.60
N GLY A 90 17.91 -14.86 2.61
CA GLY A 90 19.09 -15.46 2.02
C GLY A 90 18.91 -16.87 1.50
N ALA A 91 19.93 -17.32 0.79
CA ALA A 91 20.08 -18.71 0.40
C ALA A 91 21.56 -19.04 0.37
N PHE A 92 21.95 -20.22 0.81
CA PHE A 92 23.36 -20.60 0.81
C PHE A 92 23.55 -22.08 0.52
N ASP A 93 24.77 -22.39 0.10
CA ASP A 93 25.21 -23.75 -0.17
C ASP A 93 26.60 -23.99 0.41
N ALA A 94 27.32 -25.03 -0.02
CA ALA A 94 28.65 -25.31 0.51
C ALA A 94 29.74 -24.32 0.03
N PHE A 95 29.44 -23.45 -0.94
CA PHE A 95 30.42 -22.61 -1.62
C PHE A 95 30.13 -21.12 -1.48
N SER A 96 28.87 -20.74 -1.30
CA SER A 96 28.47 -19.34 -1.38
C SER A 96 27.24 -19.01 -0.55
N PHE A 97 27.10 -17.72 -0.22
CA PHE A 97 25.94 -17.18 0.50
C PHE A 97 25.35 -16.00 -0.29
N LEU A 98 24.05 -16.07 -0.56
CA LEU A 98 23.25 -15.01 -1.15
C LEU A 98 22.46 -14.26 -0.07
N PHE A 99 22.47 -12.94 -0.14
CA PHE A 99 21.61 -12.03 0.63
C PHE A 99 20.76 -11.17 -0.29
N VAL A 100 19.54 -10.88 0.14
CA VAL A 100 18.65 -9.89 -0.49
C VAL A 100 17.83 -9.20 0.58
N GLU A 101 17.64 -7.89 0.45
CA GLU A 101 16.85 -7.11 1.40
C GLU A 101 15.35 -7.48 1.31
N TYR A 102 14.69 -7.69 2.45
CA TYR A 102 13.31 -8.18 2.51
C TYR A 102 12.30 -7.26 1.81
N HIS A 103 12.34 -5.93 2.02
CA HIS A 103 11.42 -4.98 1.37
C HIS A 103 11.47 -5.01 -0.16
N LYS A 104 12.57 -5.49 -0.77
CA LYS A 104 12.62 -5.62 -2.23
C LYS A 104 11.70 -6.74 -2.72
N LEU A 105 11.30 -7.64 -1.83
CA LEU A 105 10.55 -8.86 -2.12
C LEU A 105 9.21 -8.92 -1.39
N ASP A 106 8.94 -8.03 -0.44
CA ASP A 106 7.76 -8.11 0.43
C ASP A 106 6.42 -8.04 -0.33
N PHE A 107 6.39 -7.33 -1.45
CA PHE A 107 5.25 -7.23 -2.37
C PHE A 107 4.77 -8.60 -2.87
N ILE A 108 5.63 -9.63 -2.85
CA ILE A 108 5.28 -10.98 -3.25
C ILE A 108 4.22 -11.58 -2.33
N PHE A 109 4.26 -11.28 -1.03
CA PHE A 109 3.35 -11.88 -0.06
C PHE A 109 1.91 -11.33 -0.13
N THR A 110 1.70 -10.27 -0.92
CA THR A 110 0.37 -9.69 -1.19
C THR A 110 -0.16 -10.05 -2.57
N ARG A 111 0.65 -10.71 -3.41
CA ARG A 111 0.26 -11.18 -4.75
C ARG A 111 -0.66 -12.39 -4.65
N SER A 112 -1.72 -12.39 -5.45
CA SER A 112 -2.70 -13.49 -5.49
C SER A 112 -2.42 -14.53 -6.59
N ASP A 113 -1.53 -14.22 -7.54
CA ASP A 113 -1.11 -15.15 -8.60
C ASP A 113 -0.06 -16.19 -8.13
N ILE A 114 0.40 -16.08 -6.88
CA ILE A 114 1.35 -17.01 -6.28
C ILE A 114 0.60 -17.93 -5.32
N ASP A 115 0.56 -19.21 -5.64
CA ASP A 115 -0.05 -20.22 -4.79
C ASP A 115 0.91 -20.68 -3.69
N PHE A 116 0.79 -20.05 -2.52
CA PHE A 116 1.57 -20.42 -1.34
C PHE A 116 1.16 -21.78 -0.71
N SER A 117 0.10 -22.44 -1.19
CA SER A 117 -0.31 -23.74 -0.66
C SER A 117 0.57 -24.89 -1.16
N VAL A 118 1.28 -24.70 -2.27
CA VAL A 118 2.17 -25.71 -2.88
C VAL A 118 3.27 -26.16 -1.91
N THR A 119 3.90 -27.30 -2.19
CA THR A 119 5.05 -27.76 -1.41
C THR A 119 6.28 -26.93 -1.81
N PRO A 120 6.88 -26.13 -0.91
CA PRO A 120 7.95 -25.20 -1.28
C PRO A 120 9.17 -25.86 -1.93
N SER A 121 9.51 -27.08 -1.52
CA SER A 121 10.63 -27.86 -2.08
C SER A 121 10.33 -28.53 -3.43
N ASN A 122 9.10 -28.47 -3.93
CA ASN A 122 8.75 -29.03 -5.23
C ASN A 122 8.95 -28.01 -6.36
N HIS A 123 10.17 -28.02 -6.92
CA HIS A 123 10.60 -27.10 -7.98
C HIS A 123 9.89 -27.33 -9.33
N ASN A 124 9.12 -28.41 -9.47
CA ASN A 124 8.43 -28.75 -10.71
C ASN A 124 7.05 -28.10 -10.85
N THR A 125 6.49 -27.58 -9.75
CA THR A 125 5.16 -26.94 -9.76
C THR A 125 5.17 -25.69 -10.64
N GLU A 126 4.02 -25.41 -11.26
CA GLU A 126 3.83 -24.22 -12.08
C GLU A 126 4.04 -22.94 -11.26
N SER A 127 3.49 -22.90 -10.02
CA SER A 127 3.67 -21.77 -9.12
C SER A 127 5.14 -21.52 -8.75
N PHE A 128 5.94 -22.57 -8.53
CA PHE A 128 7.37 -22.42 -8.26
C PHE A 128 8.12 -21.85 -9.48
N LYS A 129 7.86 -22.40 -10.67
CA LYS A 129 8.51 -21.94 -11.92
C LYS A 129 8.13 -20.50 -12.23
N HIS A 130 6.86 -20.15 -12.07
CA HIS A 130 6.36 -18.79 -12.23
C HIS A 130 7.06 -17.82 -11.28
N LEU A 131 7.09 -18.14 -9.99
CA LEU A 131 7.78 -17.34 -8.98
C LEU A 131 9.28 -17.17 -9.31
N LEU A 132 9.97 -18.25 -9.67
CA LEU A 132 11.39 -18.21 -10.00
C LEU A 132 11.67 -17.32 -11.22
N ASN A 133 10.87 -17.46 -12.29
CA ASN A 133 11.03 -16.66 -13.51
C ASN A 133 10.83 -15.16 -13.24
N GLU A 134 9.84 -14.82 -12.41
CA GLU A 134 9.56 -13.44 -12.01
C GLU A 134 10.66 -12.87 -11.10
N LEU A 135 11.17 -13.69 -10.18
CA LEU A 135 12.23 -13.28 -9.25
C LEU A 135 13.58 -13.10 -9.93
N THR A 136 13.89 -13.90 -10.96
CA THR A 136 15.25 -13.97 -11.51
C THR A 136 15.79 -12.59 -11.94
N PRO A 137 15.10 -11.79 -12.77
CA PRO A 137 15.60 -10.48 -13.18
C PRO A 137 15.80 -9.50 -12.01
N LEU A 138 14.94 -9.61 -10.98
CA LEU A 138 15.06 -8.79 -9.78
C LEU A 138 16.26 -9.22 -8.93
N LEU A 139 16.47 -10.52 -8.76
CA LEU A 139 17.58 -11.06 -7.98
C LEU A 139 18.93 -10.85 -8.67
N GLU A 140 18.99 -10.93 -10.01
CA GLU A 140 20.21 -10.59 -10.76
C GLU A 140 20.68 -9.15 -10.50
N LYS A 141 19.74 -8.23 -10.25
CA LYS A 141 20.04 -6.84 -9.97
C LYS A 141 20.30 -6.56 -8.48
N GLU A 142 19.53 -7.19 -7.60
CA GLU A 142 19.42 -6.77 -6.20
C GLU A 142 20.09 -7.73 -5.20
N ALA A 143 20.44 -8.95 -5.59
CA ALA A 143 21.05 -9.94 -4.71
C ALA A 143 22.57 -9.74 -4.57
N LEU A 144 23.09 -9.97 -3.37
CA LEU A 144 24.51 -9.95 -3.06
C LEU A 144 24.97 -11.39 -2.82
N ILE A 145 25.87 -11.89 -3.66
CA ILE A 145 26.41 -13.25 -3.55
C ILE A 145 27.87 -13.18 -3.14
N PHE A 146 28.23 -13.91 -2.08
CA PHE A 146 29.59 -14.00 -1.56
C PHE A 146 30.09 -15.43 -1.65
N ASP A 147 31.19 -15.63 -2.35
CA ASP A 147 31.92 -16.90 -2.40
C ASP A 147 32.79 -17.07 -1.13
N TYR A 148 32.72 -18.24 -0.49
CA TYR A 148 33.40 -18.47 0.78
C TYR A 148 34.92 -18.53 0.69
N GLU A 149 35.44 -19.00 -0.46
CA GLU A 149 36.88 -19.16 -0.69
C GLU A 149 37.52 -17.81 -0.99
N THR A 150 36.91 -17.05 -1.90
CA THR A 150 37.47 -15.81 -2.44
C THR A 150 37.00 -14.55 -1.71
N GLN A 151 35.80 -14.55 -1.12
CA GLN A 151 35.15 -13.36 -0.54
C GLN A 151 34.83 -13.52 0.95
N ASN A 152 35.58 -14.35 1.68
CA ASN A 152 35.35 -14.61 3.11
C ASN A 152 35.38 -13.33 3.97
N LYS A 153 36.31 -12.42 3.66
CA LYS A 153 36.53 -11.20 4.45
C LYS A 153 35.42 -10.19 4.18
N GLU A 154 34.99 -10.07 2.93
CA GLU A 154 33.91 -9.24 2.44
C GLU A 154 32.58 -9.68 3.04
N LEU A 155 32.31 -10.99 3.08
CA LEU A 155 31.13 -11.55 3.74
C LEU A 155 31.10 -11.21 5.24
N LYS A 156 32.22 -11.40 5.95
CA LYS A 156 32.31 -11.03 7.37
C LYS A 156 32.13 -9.53 7.60
N ALA A 157 32.68 -8.69 6.73
CA ALA A 157 32.48 -7.25 6.78
C ALA A 157 31.01 -6.89 6.52
N PHE A 158 30.39 -7.48 5.50
CA PHE A 158 28.98 -7.28 5.19
C PHE A 158 28.08 -7.62 6.37
N ILE A 159 28.26 -8.80 6.99
CA ILE A 159 27.48 -9.21 8.17
C ILE A 159 27.69 -8.25 9.33
N LYS A 160 28.94 -7.87 9.59
CA LYS A 160 29.26 -6.92 10.65
C LYS A 160 28.61 -5.55 10.41
N ASP A 161 28.65 -5.03 9.19
CA ASP A 161 28.24 -3.65 8.93
C ASP A 161 26.73 -3.51 8.67
N ASN A 162 26.07 -4.58 8.19
CA ASN A 162 24.67 -4.53 7.75
C ASN A 162 23.69 -5.32 8.63
N LEU A 163 24.16 -6.32 9.39
CA LEU A 163 23.31 -7.17 10.22
C LEU A 163 23.48 -6.93 11.73
N LEU A 164 24.41 -6.06 12.16
CA LEU A 164 24.57 -5.64 13.57
C LEU A 164 23.63 -4.49 13.96
N TYR A 165 22.32 -4.75 14.02
CA TYR A 165 21.39 -3.91 14.80
C TYR A 165 21.70 -3.96 16.32
N SER A 166 22.49 -4.94 16.74
CA SER A 166 22.85 -5.32 18.12
C SER A 166 23.52 -4.27 19.00
N LYS A 167 24.00 -3.14 18.44
CA LYS A 167 24.60 -2.04 19.22
C LYS A 167 23.63 -0.92 19.60
N ARG A 168 22.38 -0.97 19.12
CA ARG A 168 21.40 0.09 19.36
C ARG A 168 20.61 -0.18 20.63
N SER A 169 20.33 0.88 21.39
CA SER A 169 19.48 0.82 22.58
C SER A 169 17.99 0.66 22.25
N LYS A 170 17.60 0.93 21.00
CA LYS A 170 16.22 0.84 20.48
C LYS A 170 16.22 0.24 19.06
N ILE A 171 15.11 -0.38 18.68
CA ILE A 171 14.87 -0.95 17.33
C ILE A 171 14.54 0.18 16.35
N PRO A 172 15.33 0.41 15.29
CA PRO A 172 15.00 1.35 14.23
C PRO A 172 13.71 0.94 13.53
N VAL A 173 12.77 1.87 13.40
CA VAL A 173 11.61 1.66 12.52
C VAL A 173 12.00 2.01 11.09
N ASP A 174 11.74 1.10 10.15
CA ASP A 174 12.05 1.24 8.73
C ASP A 174 10.93 0.66 7.85
N LYS A 175 11.16 0.68 6.53
CA LYS A 175 10.22 0.17 5.52
C LYS A 175 9.85 -1.31 5.66
N ASN A 176 10.68 -2.13 6.30
CA ASN A 176 10.43 -3.56 6.47
C ASN A 176 9.55 -3.83 7.68
N ASN A 177 9.64 -3.01 8.73
CA ASN A 177 9.07 -3.35 10.03
C ASN A 177 7.94 -2.43 10.53
N PHE A 178 7.70 -1.27 9.92
CA PHE A 178 6.71 -0.31 10.43
C PHE A 178 5.29 -0.89 10.60
N VAL A 179 4.86 -1.81 9.71
CA VAL A 179 3.57 -2.51 9.83
C VAL A 179 3.53 -3.41 11.06
N HIS A 180 4.62 -4.11 11.35
CA HIS A 180 4.71 -4.95 12.55
C HIS A 180 4.68 -4.10 13.83
N VAL A 181 5.44 -3.00 13.83
CA VAL A 181 5.46 -2.06 14.95
C VAL A 181 4.07 -1.47 15.18
N TYR A 182 3.32 -1.16 14.13
CA TYR A 182 1.92 -0.77 14.23
C TYR A 182 1.06 -1.83 14.94
N PHE A 183 1.14 -3.11 14.56
CA PHE A 183 0.35 -4.15 15.23
C PHE A 183 0.70 -4.28 16.71
N LYS A 184 1.98 -4.14 17.06
CA LYS A 184 2.41 -4.12 18.47
C LYS A 184 1.92 -2.88 19.20
N TRP A 185 1.89 -1.73 18.53
CA TRP A 185 1.32 -0.50 19.06
C TRP A 185 -0.19 -0.62 19.30
N VAL A 186 -0.92 -1.27 18.39
CA VAL A 186 -2.35 -1.58 18.53
C VAL A 186 -2.63 -2.47 19.74
N GLU A 187 -1.74 -3.42 20.01
CA GLU A 187 -1.84 -4.34 21.16
C GLU A 187 -1.54 -3.65 22.49
N HIS A 188 -0.51 -2.78 22.53
CA HIS A 188 0.04 -2.28 23.80
C HIS A 188 -0.33 -0.83 24.12
N VAL A 189 -0.37 0.06 23.12
CA VAL A 189 -0.56 1.51 23.32
C VAL A 189 -2.01 1.93 23.07
N LYS A 190 -2.60 1.48 21.95
CA LYS A 190 -3.98 1.85 21.57
C LYS A 190 -5.01 1.67 22.69
N PRO A 191 -4.99 0.59 23.52
CA PRO A 191 -5.96 0.42 24.61
C PRO A 191 -5.81 1.44 25.73
N SER A 192 -4.66 2.10 25.85
CA SER A 192 -4.44 3.12 26.88
C SER A 192 -4.90 4.52 26.46
N ILE A 193 -5.23 4.75 25.18
CA ILE A 193 -5.73 6.03 24.68
C ILE A 193 -7.20 6.19 25.07
N SER A 194 -7.57 7.36 25.60
CA SER A 194 -8.90 7.71 26.10
C SER A 194 -9.90 8.00 24.96
N ILE A 195 -10.09 7.04 24.03
CA ILE A 195 -11.02 7.12 22.90
C ILE A 195 -11.94 5.91 22.85
N GLU A 196 -13.21 6.16 22.60
CA GLU A 196 -14.19 5.13 22.21
C GLU A 196 -13.98 4.71 20.75
N TRP A 197 -13.03 3.80 20.51
CA TRP A 197 -12.57 3.41 19.17
C TRP A 197 -13.70 2.97 18.22
N GLN A 198 -14.76 2.34 18.74
CA GLN A 198 -15.92 1.94 17.94
C GLN A 198 -16.70 3.14 17.39
N GLN A 199 -16.80 4.23 18.15
CA GLN A 199 -17.46 5.46 17.71
C GLN A 199 -16.54 6.28 16.81
N ALA A 200 -15.26 6.41 17.19
CA ALA A 200 -14.25 7.10 16.40
C ALA A 200 -14.18 6.54 14.96
N LYS A 201 -14.17 5.21 14.83
CA LYS A 201 -14.17 4.53 13.53
C LYS A 201 -15.40 4.85 12.68
N LYS A 202 -16.59 5.03 13.28
CA LYS A 202 -17.81 5.43 12.54
C LYS A 202 -17.72 6.86 11.99
N GLN A 203 -16.89 7.70 12.60
CA GLN A 203 -16.64 9.07 12.15
C GLN A 203 -15.42 9.19 11.24
N GLY A 204 -14.85 8.06 10.80
CA GLY A 204 -13.69 8.05 9.90
C GLY A 204 -12.34 8.27 10.59
N ILE A 205 -12.31 8.35 11.92
CA ILE A 205 -11.06 8.46 12.70
C ILE A 205 -10.41 7.08 12.78
N LEU A 206 -9.18 6.96 12.28
CA LEU A 206 -8.43 5.71 12.23
C LEU A 206 -7.32 5.68 13.28
N ASP A 207 -7.15 4.54 13.93
CA ASP A 207 -6.05 4.27 14.85
C ASP A 207 -4.66 4.30 14.16
N ALA A 208 -4.61 3.97 12.87
CA ALA A 208 -3.42 4.15 12.05
C ALA A 208 -2.90 5.60 12.04
N ASP A 209 -3.78 6.60 12.15
CA ASP A 209 -3.39 8.02 12.18
C ASP A 209 -2.72 8.40 13.49
N PHE A 210 -3.15 7.80 14.61
CA PHE A 210 -2.52 7.97 15.92
C PHE A 210 -1.15 7.29 15.95
N TYR A 211 -1.02 6.11 15.35
CA TYR A 211 0.27 5.46 15.21
C TYR A 211 1.23 6.27 14.34
N LEU A 212 0.78 6.85 13.22
CA LEU A 212 1.64 7.71 12.39
C LEU A 212 2.06 8.98 13.12
N ALA A 213 1.14 9.60 13.88
CA ALA A 213 1.45 10.74 14.74
C ALA A 213 2.54 10.41 15.76
N ASP A 214 2.43 9.24 16.39
CA ASP A 214 3.44 8.71 17.30
C ASP A 214 4.76 8.41 16.59
N LEU A 215 4.73 7.73 15.45
CA LEU A 215 5.91 7.26 14.75
C LEU A 215 6.72 8.43 14.21
N LEU A 216 6.05 9.45 13.68
CA LEU A 216 6.66 10.65 13.11
C LEU A 216 6.77 11.76 14.17
N SER A 217 7.19 11.41 15.39
CA SER A 217 7.37 12.36 16.50
C SER A 217 8.78 12.35 17.08
N GLU A 218 9.19 13.51 17.58
CA GLU A 218 10.38 13.71 18.39
C GLU A 218 9.98 14.34 19.72
N SER A 219 10.51 13.86 20.85
CA SER A 219 10.14 14.34 22.19
C SER A 219 8.63 14.34 22.48
N ASN A 220 7.90 13.35 21.94
CA ASN A 220 6.44 13.24 21.96
C ASN A 220 5.71 14.40 21.25
N GLU A 221 6.34 15.04 20.28
CA GLU A 221 5.70 16.02 19.42
C GLU A 221 5.81 15.56 17.96
N THR A 222 4.67 15.41 17.29
CA THR A 222 4.64 15.05 15.88
C THR A 222 5.35 16.12 15.06
N ILE A 223 6.35 15.71 14.28
CA ILE A 223 7.18 16.60 13.46
C ILE A 223 6.39 17.07 12.23
N LEU A 224 5.53 16.20 11.71
CA LEU A 224 4.69 16.49 10.56
C LEU A 224 3.36 17.13 10.99
N GLU A 225 3.39 18.43 11.29
CA GLU A 225 2.19 19.17 11.78
C GLU A 225 1.05 19.26 10.76
N SER A 226 1.29 18.90 9.50
CA SER A 226 0.26 18.80 8.47
C SER A 226 -0.72 17.64 8.71
N LEU A 227 -0.32 16.59 9.45
CA LEU A 227 -1.21 15.46 9.77
C LEU A 227 -2.45 15.93 10.54
N ASN A 228 -3.63 15.34 10.28
CA ASN A 228 -4.83 15.72 11.05
C ASN A 228 -4.87 15.11 12.44
N THR A 229 -4.02 14.13 12.71
CA THR A 229 -3.76 13.60 14.04
C THR A 229 -2.31 13.87 14.37
N ILE A 230 -2.07 14.57 15.48
CA ILE A 230 -0.74 14.91 15.98
C ILE A 230 -0.67 14.61 17.48
N LEU A 231 0.47 14.13 17.93
CA LEU A 231 0.82 13.99 19.33
C LEU A 231 1.44 15.32 19.81
N LYS A 232 0.97 15.83 20.94
CA LYS A 232 1.52 17.01 21.63
C LYS A 232 1.80 16.66 23.08
N ILE A 233 3.03 16.23 23.35
CA ILE A 233 3.60 15.86 24.64
C ILE A 233 2.87 14.70 25.33
N ASN A 234 1.65 14.93 25.80
CA ASN A 234 0.85 14.03 26.64
C ASN A 234 -0.58 13.79 26.13
N HIS A 235 -0.98 14.41 25.03
CA HIS A 235 -2.30 14.27 24.44
C HIS A 235 -2.21 14.27 22.91
N TYR A 236 -3.23 13.75 22.26
CA TYR A 236 -3.41 13.85 20.82
C TYR A 236 -4.36 14.99 20.50
N LYS A 237 -4.04 15.74 19.45
CA LYS A 237 -4.99 16.60 18.73
C LYS A 237 -5.36 15.89 17.44
N PHE A 238 -6.64 15.68 17.22
CA PHE A 238 -7.12 14.93 16.06
C PHE A 238 -8.36 15.59 15.46
N ASN A 239 -8.85 15.07 14.32
CA ASN A 239 -10.07 15.56 13.68
C ASN A 239 -10.02 17.06 13.35
N LYS A 240 -8.89 17.51 12.78
CA LYS A 240 -8.69 18.89 12.32
C LYS A 240 -9.84 19.34 11.42
N LYS A 241 -10.54 20.41 11.80
CA LYS A 241 -11.65 21.00 11.05
C LYS A 241 -11.48 22.49 10.94
N LEU A 242 -11.76 23.04 9.76
CA LEU A 242 -11.86 24.49 9.60
C LEU A 242 -13.21 24.96 10.18
N ASN A 243 -13.18 25.94 11.06
CA ASN A 243 -14.38 26.57 11.58
C ASN A 243 -14.85 27.71 10.65
N ASN A 244 -16.04 28.25 10.91
CA ASN A 244 -16.66 29.29 10.09
C ASN A 244 -15.88 30.63 10.07
N PHE A 245 -14.84 30.77 10.90
CA PHE A 245 -13.97 31.94 10.97
C PHE A 245 -12.60 31.68 10.31
N GLY A 246 -12.42 30.54 9.64
CA GLY A 246 -11.16 30.19 8.98
C GLY A 246 -10.05 29.71 9.92
N ALA A 247 -10.37 29.45 11.20
CA ALA A 247 -9.42 28.87 12.16
C ALA A 247 -9.61 27.35 12.28
N PHE A 248 -8.53 26.63 12.60
CA PHE A 248 -8.59 25.18 12.77
C PHE A 248 -8.99 24.81 14.21
N ASN A 249 -10.03 24.01 14.35
CA ASN A 249 -10.41 23.35 15.59
C ASN A 249 -9.91 21.89 15.57
N PHE A 250 -9.60 21.37 16.75
CA PHE A 250 -9.19 19.98 16.96
C PHE A 250 -10.02 19.36 18.09
N ASP A 251 -10.30 18.07 17.96
CA ASP A 251 -10.68 17.25 19.10
C ASP A 251 -9.41 16.85 19.86
N GLU A 252 -9.52 16.64 21.17
CA GLU A 252 -8.38 16.26 22.01
C GLU A 252 -8.69 14.98 22.78
N THR A 253 -7.69 14.09 22.89
CA THR A 253 -7.75 12.91 23.76
C THR A 253 -6.40 12.70 24.44
N SER A 254 -6.39 12.01 25.56
CA SER A 254 -5.18 11.74 26.33
C SER A 254 -5.02 10.23 26.56
N PHE A 255 -4.16 9.87 27.51
CA PHE A 255 -3.90 8.48 27.87
C PHE A 255 -4.44 8.19 29.27
N ASN A 256 -5.29 7.18 29.40
CA ASN A 256 -5.88 6.71 30.65
C ASN A 256 -4.81 6.31 31.69
N ASP A 257 -3.64 5.89 31.22
CA ASP A 257 -2.53 5.40 32.04
C ASP A 257 -1.39 6.43 32.21
N LYS A 258 -1.64 7.70 31.89
CA LYS A 258 -0.64 8.77 31.92
C LYS A 258 0.63 8.43 31.10
N GLN A 259 0.43 7.85 29.91
CA GLN A 259 1.46 7.45 28.94
C GLN A 259 2.39 6.30 29.37
N LYS A 260 2.05 5.54 30.40
CA LYS A 260 2.93 4.44 30.87
C LYS A 260 3.17 3.39 29.77
N ALA A 261 2.11 2.92 29.11
CA ALA A 261 2.20 1.96 28.00
C ALA A 261 2.92 2.56 26.80
N HIS A 262 2.60 3.81 26.44
CA HIS A 262 3.24 4.55 25.36
C HIS A 262 4.76 4.71 25.59
N GLN A 263 5.20 5.13 26.78
CA GLN A 263 6.62 5.26 27.12
C GLN A 263 7.34 3.90 27.12
N THR A 264 6.70 2.86 27.68
CA THR A 264 7.25 1.50 27.68
C THR A 264 7.46 1.00 26.26
N PHE A 265 6.47 1.24 25.39
CA PHE A 265 6.51 0.86 23.99
C PHE A 265 7.59 1.61 23.21
N TRP A 266 7.64 2.94 23.28
CA TRP A 266 8.62 3.76 22.53
C TRP A 266 10.02 3.78 23.16
N ASN A 267 10.21 3.12 24.30
CA ASN A 267 11.54 2.75 24.80
C ASN A 267 12.13 1.54 24.08
N ILE A 268 11.31 0.73 23.40
CA ILE A 268 11.74 -0.39 22.57
C ILE A 268 12.13 0.07 21.18
N TYR A 269 11.36 1.00 20.57
CA TYR A 269 11.54 1.43 19.18
C TYR A 269 12.11 2.84 19.05
N GLU A 270 13.02 3.04 18.11
CA GLU A 270 13.55 4.34 17.71
C GLU A 270 12.52 5.07 16.86
N ARG A 271 12.23 6.31 17.23
CA ARG A 271 11.40 7.23 16.47
C ARG A 271 11.96 8.67 16.56
N PRO A 272 11.81 9.49 15.51
CA PRO A 272 11.23 9.14 14.22
C PRO A 272 12.12 8.18 13.39
N PRO A 273 11.56 7.45 12.40
CA PRO A 273 12.36 6.74 11.41
C PRO A 273 13.36 7.65 10.70
N LYS A 274 14.37 7.08 10.04
CA LYS A 274 15.21 7.86 9.12
C LYS A 274 14.32 8.57 8.08
N ARG A 275 14.66 9.82 7.76
CA ARG A 275 13.89 10.68 6.86
C ARG A 275 13.62 10.05 5.50
N GLU A 276 14.58 9.28 4.97
CA GLU A 276 14.47 8.54 3.69
C GLU A 276 13.31 7.52 3.66
N PHE A 277 12.78 7.10 4.81
CA PHE A 277 11.67 6.16 4.89
C PHE A 277 10.30 6.83 5.03
N TRP A 278 10.25 8.14 5.24
CA TRP A 278 8.99 8.83 5.59
C TRP A 278 7.99 8.76 4.44
N ASP A 279 8.40 9.10 3.22
CA ASP A 279 7.52 9.07 2.05
C ASP A 279 6.94 7.66 1.83
N TYR A 280 7.79 6.62 1.92
CA TYR A 280 7.33 5.23 1.78
C TYR A 280 6.30 4.83 2.84
N ILE A 281 6.56 5.14 4.12
CA ILE A 281 5.65 4.82 5.23
C ILE A 281 4.31 5.54 5.07
N ILE A 282 4.35 6.79 4.61
CA ILE A 282 3.17 7.61 4.35
C ILE A 282 2.38 7.06 3.14
N GLU A 283 3.07 6.71 2.05
CA GLU A 283 2.48 6.11 0.85
C GLU A 283 1.82 4.76 1.14
N ARG A 284 2.48 3.95 1.97
CA ARG A 284 2.02 2.63 2.41
C ARG A 284 1.21 2.68 3.70
N ARG A 285 0.66 3.86 4.07
CA ARG A 285 -0.30 4.01 5.17
C ARG A 285 -1.47 3.03 5.03
N ASP A 286 -1.85 2.70 3.80
CA ASP A 286 -2.88 1.72 3.52
C ASP A 286 -2.59 0.36 4.18
N LEU A 287 -1.32 -0.06 4.30
CA LEU A 287 -0.91 -1.29 4.99
C LEU A 287 -1.27 -1.31 6.48
N LEU A 288 -1.44 -0.13 7.09
CA LEU A 288 -1.72 0.02 8.52
C LEU A 288 -3.21 -0.07 8.84
N VAL A 289 -4.08 -0.14 7.84
CA VAL A 289 -5.53 -0.18 8.07
C VAL A 289 -6.00 -1.64 8.09
N SER A 290 -6.83 -2.04 9.07
CA SER A 290 -7.37 -3.43 9.08
C SER A 290 -8.07 -3.78 7.76
N ASN A 291 -7.90 -5.02 7.26
CA ASN A 291 -8.49 -5.49 5.98
C ASN A 291 -9.99 -5.18 5.87
N ASP A 292 -10.73 -5.27 6.97
CA ASP A 292 -12.16 -4.95 7.05
C ASP A 292 -12.49 -3.48 6.76
N ILE A 293 -11.58 -2.54 7.02
CA ILE A 293 -11.76 -1.11 6.71
C ILE A 293 -11.26 -0.82 5.29
N ARG A 294 -10.20 -1.49 4.82
CA ARG A 294 -9.68 -1.38 3.45
C ARG A 294 -10.73 -1.82 2.42
N GLU A 295 -11.40 -2.95 2.68
CA GLU A 295 -12.54 -3.41 1.88
C GLU A 295 -13.78 -2.49 1.97
N ARG A 296 -13.91 -1.67 3.01
CA ARG A 296 -15.05 -0.76 3.24
C ARG A 296 -14.83 0.65 2.69
N LYS A 297 -13.58 1.15 2.69
CA LYS A 297 -13.20 2.44 2.09
C LYS A 297 -13.05 2.36 0.57
N GLY A 298 -12.84 1.16 0.02
CA GLY A 298 -12.97 0.86 -1.40
C GLY A 298 -11.88 1.45 -2.31
N ALA A 299 -10.98 2.30 -1.84
CA ALA A 299 -9.82 2.73 -2.61
C ALA A 299 -8.83 1.56 -2.73
N PHE A 300 -8.67 1.01 -3.94
CA PHE A 300 -7.65 0.01 -4.22
C PHE A 300 -6.35 0.71 -4.56
N PHE A 301 -5.25 0.27 -3.95
CA PHE A 301 -3.92 0.71 -4.38
C PHE A 301 -3.72 0.26 -5.82
N THR A 302 -3.35 1.19 -6.72
CA THR A 302 -3.00 0.87 -8.10
C THR A 302 -1.48 0.65 -8.16
N PRO A 303 -1.01 -0.59 -8.40
CA PRO A 303 0.41 -0.88 -8.55
C PRO A 303 1.09 -0.01 -9.60
N LYS A 304 2.35 0.36 -9.34
CA LYS A 304 3.15 1.23 -10.21
C LYS A 304 3.18 0.75 -11.67
N ILE A 305 3.34 -0.55 -11.91
CA ILE A 305 3.34 -1.13 -13.26
C ILE A 305 2.04 -0.81 -14.03
N TRP A 306 0.90 -0.84 -13.34
CA TRP A 306 -0.39 -0.52 -13.96
C TRP A 306 -0.59 0.97 -14.14
N VAL A 307 -0.07 1.80 -13.23
CA VAL A 307 -0.03 3.26 -13.39
C VAL A 307 0.78 3.67 -14.63
N GLU A 308 1.99 3.12 -14.79
CA GLU A 308 2.83 3.38 -15.96
C GLU A 308 2.15 2.91 -17.24
N LYS A 309 1.51 1.72 -17.21
CA LYS A 309 0.79 1.18 -18.35
C LYS A 309 -0.45 2.01 -18.72
N SER A 310 -1.20 2.53 -17.76
CA SER A 310 -2.34 3.40 -18.05
C SER A 310 -1.92 4.75 -18.63
N GLN A 311 -0.79 5.31 -18.19
CA GLN A 311 -0.23 6.52 -18.80
C GLN A 311 0.26 6.28 -20.23
N GLU A 312 0.85 5.11 -20.53
CA GLU A 312 1.16 4.69 -21.91
C GLU A 312 -0.10 4.65 -22.79
N TYR A 313 -1.21 4.14 -22.26
CA TYR A 313 -2.48 4.06 -22.99
C TYR A 313 -3.19 5.42 -23.12
N LEU A 314 -3.03 6.33 -22.17
CA LEU A 314 -3.43 7.73 -22.33
C LEU A 314 -2.69 8.39 -23.50
N ALA A 315 -1.36 8.19 -23.58
CA ALA A 315 -0.56 8.71 -24.67
C ALA A 315 -0.92 8.09 -26.04
N LYS A 316 -1.32 6.81 -26.07
CA LYS A 316 -1.86 6.17 -27.28
C LYS A 316 -3.18 6.77 -27.71
N ALA A 317 -4.08 7.04 -26.76
CA ALA A 317 -5.40 7.57 -27.04
C ALA A 317 -5.40 9.05 -27.45
N LEU A 318 -4.54 9.85 -26.82
CA LEU A 318 -4.62 11.32 -26.86
C LEU A 318 -3.38 12.00 -27.46
N GLY A 319 -2.32 11.24 -27.76
CA GLY A 319 -1.02 11.76 -28.22
C GLY A 319 0.03 11.84 -27.12
N GLN A 320 1.31 11.90 -27.51
CA GLN A 320 2.43 11.89 -26.56
C GLN A 320 2.45 13.11 -25.63
N ASP A 321 2.00 14.26 -26.14
CA ASP A 321 1.99 15.54 -25.42
C ASP A 321 0.70 15.79 -24.63
N TYR A 322 -0.11 14.76 -24.37
CA TYR A 322 -1.42 14.92 -23.72
C TYR A 322 -1.35 15.62 -22.35
N GLN A 323 -0.22 15.56 -21.64
CA GLN A 323 -0.04 16.27 -20.36
C GLN A 323 -0.01 17.79 -20.52
N GLU A 324 0.33 18.30 -21.69
CA GLU A 324 0.31 19.74 -22.01
C GLU A 324 -1.08 20.17 -22.51
N ASP A 325 -1.72 19.32 -23.29
CA ASP A 325 -3.01 19.62 -23.93
C ASP A 325 -4.24 19.38 -23.05
N TYR A 326 -4.12 18.57 -22.00
CA TYR A 326 -5.22 18.15 -21.15
C TYR A 326 -4.99 18.46 -19.68
N ILE A 327 -6.08 18.75 -18.98
CA ILE A 327 -6.16 18.78 -17.51
C ILE A 327 -6.48 17.37 -17.03
N ILE A 328 -5.80 16.89 -15.99
CA ILE A 328 -5.99 15.56 -15.41
C ILE A 328 -6.51 15.72 -14.00
N TRP A 329 -7.65 15.11 -13.72
CA TRP A 329 -8.23 15.06 -12.38
C TRP A 329 -8.40 13.62 -11.92
N ASP A 330 -7.66 13.25 -10.88
CA ASP A 330 -7.91 12.03 -10.11
C ASP A 330 -8.92 12.33 -9.00
N CYS A 331 -10.18 11.97 -9.25
CA CYS A 331 -11.28 12.32 -8.36
C CYS A 331 -11.55 11.30 -7.24
N ALA A 332 -10.74 10.23 -7.16
CA ALA A 332 -10.74 9.27 -6.06
C ALA A 332 -9.30 8.89 -5.66
N GLY A 333 -8.42 9.88 -5.54
CA GLY A 333 -6.98 9.67 -5.66
C GLY A 333 -6.27 9.04 -4.48
N GLY A 334 -6.91 8.95 -3.30
CA GLY A 334 -6.26 8.40 -2.10
C GLY A 334 -4.90 9.06 -1.85
N THR A 335 -3.84 8.24 -1.82
CA THR A 335 -2.43 8.68 -1.67
C THR A 335 -1.75 9.11 -2.98
N GLY A 336 -2.51 9.38 -4.05
CA GLY A 336 -2.04 10.01 -5.29
C GLY A 336 -1.26 9.11 -6.24
N ASN A 337 -1.48 7.80 -6.18
CA ASN A 337 -0.70 6.83 -6.96
C ASN A 337 -0.85 6.99 -8.47
N LEU A 338 -2.05 7.26 -8.99
CA LEU A 338 -2.29 7.41 -10.43
C LEU A 338 -1.52 8.59 -11.04
N LEU A 339 -1.29 9.64 -10.25
CA LEU A 339 -0.60 10.86 -10.70
C LEU A 339 0.93 10.75 -10.66
N ARG A 340 1.49 9.66 -10.13
CA ARG A 340 2.94 9.45 -10.10
C ARG A 340 3.50 9.32 -11.51
N GLY A 341 4.61 10.01 -11.78
CA GLY A 341 5.26 10.02 -13.10
C GLY A 341 4.77 11.12 -14.04
N LEU A 342 3.63 11.77 -13.73
CA LEU A 342 3.18 12.96 -14.45
C LEU A 342 4.00 14.18 -14.03
N LEU A 343 4.30 15.07 -14.99
CA LEU A 343 5.27 16.15 -14.80
C LEU A 343 4.62 17.54 -14.75
N ASN A 344 3.55 17.76 -15.50
CA ASN A 344 2.91 19.07 -15.62
C ASN A 344 1.97 19.35 -14.43
N LYS A 345 2.55 19.76 -13.30
CA LYS A 345 1.82 20.03 -12.06
C LYS A 345 0.68 21.05 -12.18
N ALA A 346 0.71 21.95 -13.16
CA ALA A 346 -0.33 22.96 -13.36
C ALA A 346 -1.63 22.34 -13.89
N ASN A 347 -1.52 21.20 -14.58
CA ASN A 347 -2.65 20.50 -15.18
C ASN A 347 -3.20 19.37 -14.30
N LEU A 348 -2.59 19.09 -13.15
CA LEU A 348 -3.00 17.99 -12.27
C LEU A 348 -3.90 18.47 -11.13
N TYR A 349 -4.97 17.73 -10.88
CA TYR A 349 -5.88 17.87 -9.73
C TYR A 349 -6.06 16.53 -9.03
N LEU A 350 -6.18 16.56 -7.71
CA LEU A 350 -6.44 15.38 -6.89
C LEU A 350 -7.52 15.69 -5.87
N SER A 351 -8.53 14.82 -5.81
CA SER A 351 -9.47 14.82 -4.71
C SER A 351 -9.66 13.44 -4.10
N THR A 352 -9.90 13.42 -2.79
CA THR A 352 -10.17 12.19 -2.04
C THR A 352 -11.12 12.48 -0.89
N LEU A 353 -11.82 11.44 -0.41
CA LEU A 353 -12.75 11.54 0.71
C LEU A 353 -12.02 11.71 2.04
N ASP A 354 -10.82 11.11 2.18
CA ASP A 354 -10.07 11.06 3.44
C ASP A 354 -9.27 12.35 3.67
N HIS A 355 -9.55 13.04 4.78
CA HIS A 355 -8.90 14.31 5.10
C HIS A 355 -7.39 14.15 5.36
N ASN A 356 -6.94 12.99 5.87
CA ASN A 356 -5.52 12.73 6.11
C ASN A 356 -4.77 12.55 4.80
N ASP A 357 -5.37 11.86 3.84
CA ASP A 357 -4.78 11.72 2.52
C ASP A 357 -4.61 13.11 1.85
N VAL A 358 -5.59 14.01 1.96
CA VAL A 358 -5.46 15.40 1.48
C VAL A 358 -4.28 16.12 2.14
N ALA A 359 -4.18 16.05 3.47
CA ALA A 359 -3.12 16.71 4.22
C ALA A 359 -1.73 16.19 3.86
N ILE A 360 -1.60 14.87 3.75
CA ILE A 360 -0.38 14.18 3.31
C ILE A 360 0.02 14.63 1.91
N ILE A 361 -0.92 14.63 0.95
CA ILE A 361 -0.63 14.96 -0.44
C ILE A 361 -0.26 16.44 -0.59
N LYS A 362 -0.87 17.32 0.19
CA LYS A 362 -0.46 18.73 0.26
C LYS A 362 0.97 18.90 0.77
N ASP A 363 1.35 18.16 1.80
CA ASP A 363 2.72 18.18 2.32
C ASP A 363 3.73 17.65 1.29
N LEU A 364 3.42 16.54 0.62
CA LEU A 364 4.23 15.98 -0.46
C LEU A 364 4.36 16.95 -1.66
N ALA A 365 3.27 17.65 -2.01
CA ALA A 365 3.27 18.67 -3.04
C ALA A 365 4.15 19.87 -2.66
N ALA A 366 4.02 20.37 -1.41
CA ALA A 366 4.83 21.47 -0.89
C ALA A 366 6.33 21.14 -0.85
N LYS A 367 6.68 19.88 -0.55
CA LYS A 367 8.05 19.36 -0.59
C LYS A 367 8.52 18.95 -1.99
N ASN A 368 7.69 19.13 -3.02
CA ASN A 368 7.97 18.78 -4.41
C ASN A 368 8.27 17.27 -4.63
N HIS A 369 7.80 16.42 -3.71
CA HIS A 369 7.87 14.95 -3.81
C HIS A 369 6.80 14.40 -4.76
N LEU A 370 5.65 15.09 -4.86
CA LEU A 370 4.64 14.87 -5.90
C LEU A 370 4.56 16.11 -6.78
N LYS A 371 4.56 15.94 -8.11
CA LYS A 371 4.44 17.05 -9.07
C LYS A 371 3.01 17.56 -9.16
N LEU A 372 2.54 18.14 -8.06
CA LEU A 372 1.18 18.64 -7.90
C LEU A 372 1.22 20.02 -7.24
N LEU A 373 0.25 20.89 -7.54
CA LEU A 373 0.10 22.15 -6.82
C LEU A 373 -0.73 21.94 -5.55
N GLU A 374 -0.31 22.51 -4.42
CA GLU A 374 -0.98 22.31 -3.13
C GLU A 374 -2.47 22.73 -3.17
N ASN A 375 -2.77 23.82 -3.88
CA ASN A 375 -4.13 24.33 -4.06
C ASN A 375 -4.98 23.50 -5.06
N HIS A 376 -4.41 22.47 -5.70
CA HIS A 376 -5.12 21.52 -6.55
C HIS A 376 -5.45 20.21 -5.83
N VAL A 377 -5.12 20.12 -4.53
CA VAL A 377 -5.43 18.99 -3.65
C VAL A 377 -6.56 19.38 -2.71
N PHE A 378 -7.66 18.65 -2.74
CA PHE A 378 -8.85 19.01 -1.96
C PHE A 378 -9.68 17.81 -1.51
N GLN A 379 -10.39 17.97 -0.40
CA GLN A 379 -11.31 16.94 0.09
C GLN A 379 -12.64 17.06 -0.67
N PHE A 380 -13.10 15.96 -1.26
CA PHE A 380 -14.33 15.95 -2.05
C PHE A 380 -14.99 14.58 -2.00
N ASP A 381 -16.26 14.52 -1.61
CA ASP A 381 -17.08 13.33 -1.78
C ASP A 381 -17.68 13.33 -3.20
N PHE A 382 -17.02 12.64 -4.12
CA PHE A 382 -17.42 12.61 -5.53
C PHE A 382 -18.82 12.06 -5.78
N LEU A 383 -19.49 11.39 -4.83
CA LEU A 383 -20.86 10.93 -5.05
C LEU A 383 -21.92 11.84 -4.40
N ASN A 384 -21.52 12.81 -3.56
CA ASN A 384 -22.44 13.63 -2.77
C ASN A 384 -22.23 15.14 -2.94
N ASP A 385 -20.97 15.59 -3.01
CA ASP A 385 -20.63 17.00 -3.03
C ASP A 385 -20.91 17.65 -4.40
N ASP A 386 -21.22 18.95 -4.38
CA ASP A 386 -21.48 19.76 -5.59
C ASP A 386 -20.17 20.26 -6.21
N PHE A 387 -20.02 20.10 -7.53
CA PHE A 387 -18.85 20.53 -8.30
C PHE A 387 -18.60 22.05 -8.25
N TYR A 388 -19.62 22.85 -7.92
CA TYR A 388 -19.52 24.30 -7.82
C TYR A 388 -19.54 24.82 -6.38
N SER A 389 -19.40 23.92 -5.40
CA SER A 389 -19.24 24.29 -4.00
C SER A 389 -17.84 24.85 -3.71
N GLU A 390 -17.70 25.50 -2.56
CA GLU A 390 -16.42 26.05 -2.08
C GLU A 390 -15.34 24.99 -1.83
N LYS A 391 -15.71 23.70 -1.78
CA LYS A 391 -14.77 22.60 -1.64
C LYS A 391 -13.90 22.39 -2.89
N VAL A 392 -14.41 22.77 -4.07
CA VAL A 392 -13.72 22.57 -5.35
C VAL A 392 -12.87 23.80 -5.67
N PRO A 393 -11.58 23.67 -6.04
CA PRO A 393 -10.74 24.80 -6.42
C PRO A 393 -11.38 25.65 -7.50
N LYS A 394 -11.32 26.99 -7.36
CA LYS A 394 -11.91 27.93 -8.34
C LYS A 394 -11.42 27.68 -9.76
N SER A 395 -10.13 27.38 -9.92
CA SER A 395 -9.52 27.03 -11.21
C SER A 395 -10.17 25.80 -11.86
N LEU A 396 -10.48 24.76 -11.07
CA LEU A 396 -11.20 23.59 -11.56
C LEU A 396 -12.65 23.95 -11.89
N GLN A 397 -13.34 24.72 -11.04
CA GLN A 397 -14.71 25.17 -11.35
C GLN A 397 -14.80 25.95 -12.66
N GLU A 398 -13.81 26.79 -12.97
CA GLU A 398 -13.73 27.51 -14.25
C GLU A 398 -13.55 26.57 -15.44
N ILE A 399 -12.76 25.51 -15.30
CA ILE A 399 -12.63 24.45 -16.30
C ILE A 399 -13.97 23.73 -16.50
N LEU A 400 -14.68 23.41 -15.42
CA LEU A 400 -15.97 22.70 -15.50
C LEU A 400 -17.09 23.52 -16.13
N LYS A 401 -17.06 24.87 -16.00
CA LYS A 401 -18.06 25.78 -16.61
C LYS A 401 -17.84 26.01 -18.11
N ASP A 402 -16.62 25.87 -18.58
CA ASP A 402 -16.24 26.14 -19.96
C ASP A 402 -16.29 24.85 -20.77
N LYS A 403 -17.21 24.77 -21.74
CA LYS A 403 -17.42 23.56 -22.55
C LYS A 403 -16.19 23.14 -23.35
N GLU A 404 -15.35 24.08 -23.80
CA GLU A 404 -14.15 23.73 -24.57
C GLU A 404 -13.03 23.25 -23.65
N LYS A 405 -12.90 23.84 -22.45
CA LYS A 405 -11.95 23.34 -21.44
C LYS A 405 -12.38 22.00 -20.86
N LEU A 406 -13.67 21.78 -20.67
CA LEU A 406 -14.22 20.50 -20.18
C LEU A 406 -13.90 19.35 -21.13
N LYS A 407 -13.91 19.59 -22.46
CA LYS A 407 -13.46 18.59 -23.45
C LYS A 407 -11.99 18.20 -23.32
N LYS A 408 -11.20 19.06 -22.68
CA LYS A 408 -9.78 18.82 -22.37
C LYS A 408 -9.58 18.31 -20.94
N LEU A 409 -10.64 17.95 -20.23
CA LEU A 409 -10.55 17.29 -18.93
C LEU A 409 -10.44 15.77 -19.10
N ILE A 410 -9.45 15.18 -18.46
CA ILE A 410 -9.32 13.73 -18.25
C ILE A 410 -9.71 13.44 -16.81
N ILE A 411 -10.81 12.72 -16.61
CA ILE A 411 -11.10 12.07 -15.33
C ILE A 411 -10.31 10.77 -15.28
N TYR A 412 -9.25 10.73 -14.47
CA TYR A 412 -8.34 9.60 -14.36
C TYR A 412 -8.54 8.88 -13.03
N ILE A 413 -9.24 7.74 -13.03
CA ILE A 413 -9.82 7.19 -11.80
C ILE A 413 -9.63 5.68 -11.64
N ASN A 414 -9.38 5.24 -10.40
CA ASN A 414 -9.59 3.87 -9.93
C ASN A 414 -10.67 3.87 -8.83
N PRO A 415 -11.97 3.83 -9.20
CA PRO A 415 -13.08 3.97 -8.28
C PRO A 415 -13.26 2.73 -7.40
N PRO A 416 -13.96 2.86 -6.27
CA PRO A 416 -14.21 1.73 -5.39
C PRO A 416 -15.11 0.63 -5.99
N TYR A 417 -14.75 -0.64 -5.79
CA TYR A 417 -15.41 -1.84 -6.36
C TYR A 417 -16.50 -2.48 -5.48
N ALA A 418 -17.08 -1.75 -4.53
CA ALA A 418 -18.11 -2.28 -3.64
C ALA A 418 -19.47 -2.48 -4.34
N GLU A 419 -20.12 -3.61 -4.07
CA GLU A 419 -21.43 -4.01 -4.60
C GLU A 419 -22.46 -4.23 -3.46
N ALA A 420 -23.67 -3.71 -3.61
CA ALA A 420 -24.80 -3.94 -2.71
C ALA A 420 -25.70 -5.09 -3.19
N GLY A 421 -25.43 -6.33 -2.77
CA GLY A 421 -26.19 -7.54 -3.16
C GLY A 421 -26.84 -8.31 -2.01
N ASN A 422 -27.92 -9.06 -2.31
CA ASN A 422 -28.69 -9.89 -1.35
C ASN A 422 -27.96 -11.15 -0.83
N LYS A 423 -26.86 -11.58 -1.46
CA LYS A 423 -26.06 -12.74 -1.00
C LYS A 423 -25.36 -12.50 0.35
N ALA A 424 -25.35 -11.25 0.82
CA ALA A 424 -24.79 -10.80 2.09
C ALA A 424 -25.53 -11.29 3.35
N LYS A 425 -26.77 -11.80 3.26
CA LYS A 425 -27.51 -12.27 4.44
C LYS A 425 -26.93 -13.53 5.10
N MET A 426 -25.96 -14.21 4.47
CA MET A 426 -25.34 -15.42 5.03
C MET A 426 -24.06 -15.16 5.83
N SER A 427 -23.44 -13.97 5.73
CA SER A 427 -22.27 -13.60 6.53
C SER A 427 -22.49 -12.20 7.08
N GLY A 428 -22.64 -12.05 8.40
CA GLY A 428 -23.04 -10.82 9.10
C GLY A 428 -22.18 -9.55 8.91
N THR A 429 -21.30 -9.51 7.91
CA THR A 429 -20.46 -8.36 7.52
C THR A 429 -21.08 -7.49 6.41
N GLY A 430 -22.16 -7.93 5.76
CA GLY A 430 -22.66 -7.32 4.52
C GLY A 430 -23.65 -6.15 4.62
N GLU A 431 -24.19 -5.85 5.81
CA GLU A 431 -25.14 -4.73 5.97
C GLU A 431 -24.53 -3.35 5.69
N HIS A 432 -23.23 -3.17 5.94
CA HIS A 432 -22.56 -1.88 5.75
C HIS A 432 -22.22 -1.58 4.28
N LYS A 433 -21.80 -2.57 3.48
CA LYS A 433 -21.51 -2.39 2.05
C LYS A 433 -22.78 -2.02 1.26
N ALA A 434 -23.92 -2.58 1.65
CA ALA A 434 -25.22 -2.24 1.07
C ALA A 434 -25.67 -0.79 1.37
N LYS A 435 -25.34 -0.26 2.56
CA LYS A 435 -25.68 1.12 2.94
C LYS A 435 -24.84 2.16 2.19
N VAL A 436 -23.54 1.93 2.02
CA VAL A 436 -22.63 2.89 1.33
C VAL A 436 -23.02 3.09 -0.13
N ALA A 437 -23.36 2.02 -0.85
CA ALA A 437 -23.74 2.13 -2.27
C ALA A 437 -25.17 2.65 -2.48
N ARG A 438 -26.07 2.57 -1.49
CA ARG A 438 -27.48 3.00 -1.65
C ARG A 438 -27.79 4.36 -1.04
N ASN A 439 -26.98 4.84 -0.10
CA ASN A 439 -27.22 6.09 0.63
C ASN A 439 -26.28 7.20 0.15
N ASN A 440 -26.33 7.55 -1.14
CA ASN A 440 -25.62 8.71 -1.67
C ASN A 440 -26.45 9.41 -2.75
N LYS A 441 -26.18 10.71 -2.95
CA LYS A 441 -26.95 11.58 -3.84
C LYS A 441 -26.93 11.10 -5.29
N THR A 442 -25.80 10.58 -5.75
CA THR A 442 -25.64 10.05 -7.11
C THR A 442 -26.51 8.81 -7.34
N HIS A 443 -26.56 7.89 -6.38
CA HIS A 443 -27.44 6.73 -6.43
C HIS A 443 -28.91 7.17 -6.54
N GLU A 444 -29.35 8.08 -5.67
CA GLU A 444 -30.73 8.57 -5.67
C GLU A 444 -31.11 9.25 -6.99
N THR A 445 -30.19 10.06 -7.54
CA THR A 445 -30.41 10.85 -8.76
C THR A 445 -30.44 9.96 -10.01
N TYR A 446 -29.55 8.97 -10.11
CA TYR A 446 -29.35 8.21 -11.36
C TYR A 446 -29.75 6.73 -11.31
N LYS A 447 -30.38 6.24 -10.22
CA LYS A 447 -30.81 4.84 -10.09
C LYS A 447 -31.60 4.31 -11.29
N ASP A 448 -32.44 5.14 -11.91
CA ASP A 448 -33.27 4.74 -13.05
C ASP A 448 -32.44 4.57 -14.33
N CYS A 449 -31.41 5.41 -14.50
CA CYS A 449 -30.41 5.27 -15.58
C CYS A 449 -29.51 4.04 -15.37
N LEU A 450 -29.19 3.75 -14.10
CA LEU A 450 -28.25 2.69 -13.73
C LEU A 450 -28.89 1.30 -13.70
N GLY A 451 -30.18 1.20 -13.38
CA GLY A 451 -30.85 -0.09 -13.17
C GLY A 451 -30.23 -0.88 -12.02
N SER A 452 -30.02 -2.19 -12.20
CA SER A 452 -29.37 -3.03 -11.19
C SER A 452 -27.93 -2.61 -10.91
N GLY A 453 -27.26 -1.97 -11.88
CA GLY A 453 -25.93 -1.38 -11.73
C GLY A 453 -25.88 -0.25 -10.69
N ALA A 454 -27.02 0.27 -10.24
CA ALA A 454 -27.08 1.28 -9.19
C ALA A 454 -26.51 0.76 -7.85
N ASN A 455 -26.37 -0.55 -7.67
CA ASN A 455 -25.76 -1.14 -6.48
C ASN A 455 -24.22 -1.12 -6.51
N GLU A 456 -23.61 -0.59 -7.56
CA GLU A 456 -22.16 -0.61 -7.80
C GLU A 456 -21.59 0.79 -7.73
N LEU A 457 -20.64 1.02 -6.82
CA LEU A 457 -20.07 2.36 -6.66
C LEU A 457 -19.38 2.84 -7.94
N PHE A 458 -18.53 2.02 -8.57
CA PHE A 458 -17.86 2.43 -9.82
C PHE A 458 -18.86 2.85 -10.92
N ALA A 459 -20.03 2.21 -11.00
CA ALA A 459 -21.04 2.55 -11.99
C ALA A 459 -21.70 3.90 -11.70
N GLN A 460 -21.89 4.23 -10.42
CA GLN A 460 -22.39 5.53 -9.99
C GLN A 460 -21.38 6.64 -10.32
N PHE A 461 -20.08 6.43 -10.07
CA PHE A 461 -19.02 7.34 -10.50
C PHE A 461 -19.09 7.59 -12.01
N PHE A 462 -19.16 6.52 -12.81
CA PHE A 462 -19.20 6.62 -14.28
C PHE A 462 -20.44 7.37 -14.77
N MET A 463 -21.60 7.08 -14.18
CA MET A 463 -22.83 7.75 -14.58
C MET A 463 -22.81 9.23 -14.21
N ARG A 464 -22.26 9.60 -13.03
CA ARG A 464 -22.09 11.00 -12.64
C ARG A 464 -21.15 11.73 -13.59
N ILE A 465 -19.98 11.14 -13.89
CA ILE A 465 -19.03 11.69 -14.87
C ILE A 465 -19.75 11.91 -16.22
N TYR A 466 -20.43 10.89 -16.72
CA TYR A 466 -21.11 10.95 -18.01
C TYR A 466 -22.25 11.97 -18.07
N LYS A 467 -23.00 12.16 -16.98
CA LYS A 467 -24.17 13.06 -16.94
C LYS A 467 -23.84 14.49 -16.60
N GLU A 468 -22.84 14.72 -15.76
CA GLU A 468 -22.52 16.05 -15.23
C GLU A 468 -21.26 16.65 -15.87
N LEU A 469 -20.37 15.82 -16.44
CA LEU A 469 -19.12 16.22 -17.08
C LEU A 469 -19.08 15.80 -18.57
N ASP A 470 -20.21 15.97 -19.27
CA ASP A 470 -20.38 15.60 -20.68
C ASP A 470 -19.30 16.23 -21.58
N GLY A 471 -18.64 15.40 -22.38
CA GLY A 471 -17.56 15.80 -23.28
C GLY A 471 -16.15 15.58 -22.73
N CYS A 472 -15.97 15.24 -21.44
CA CYS A 472 -14.65 14.91 -20.91
C CYS A 472 -14.13 13.54 -21.42
N ILE A 473 -12.83 13.30 -21.24
CA ILE A 473 -12.24 11.97 -21.39
C ILE A 473 -12.31 11.25 -20.04
N MET A 474 -12.87 10.05 -20.01
CA MET A 474 -12.88 9.19 -18.82
C MET A 474 -11.89 8.05 -18.99
N ALA A 475 -10.81 8.07 -18.21
CA ALA A 475 -9.79 7.03 -18.19
C ALA A 475 -9.86 6.29 -16.85
N SER A 476 -10.30 5.02 -16.88
CA SER A 476 -10.74 4.35 -15.66
C SER A 476 -10.29 2.91 -15.52
N PHE A 477 -9.82 2.54 -14.33
CA PHE A 477 -9.73 1.15 -13.92
C PHE A 477 -11.10 0.68 -13.41
N SER A 478 -11.62 -0.46 -13.87
CA SER A 478 -12.90 -0.98 -13.38
C SER A 478 -13.13 -2.45 -13.66
N LYS A 479 -14.07 -3.05 -12.92
CA LYS A 479 -14.67 -4.34 -13.30
C LYS A 479 -15.40 -4.19 -14.63
N LEU A 480 -15.25 -5.15 -15.55
CA LEU A 480 -15.83 -5.09 -16.90
C LEU A 480 -17.32 -5.43 -17.00
N LYS A 481 -18.00 -5.72 -15.89
CA LYS A 481 -19.40 -6.16 -15.88
C LYS A 481 -20.37 -5.13 -16.47
N TYR A 482 -20.01 -3.84 -16.49
CA TYR A 482 -20.84 -2.82 -17.14
C TYR A 482 -20.92 -2.98 -18.66
N LEU A 483 -19.93 -3.62 -19.28
CA LEU A 483 -19.90 -3.88 -20.72
C LEU A 483 -20.72 -5.11 -21.12
N ASN A 484 -20.70 -6.17 -20.31
CA ASN A 484 -21.19 -7.50 -20.73
C ASN A 484 -22.33 -8.08 -19.89
N SER A 485 -22.57 -7.60 -18.66
CA SER A 485 -23.58 -8.19 -17.78
C SER A 485 -24.99 -7.73 -18.15
N SER A 486 -25.97 -8.62 -18.00
CA SER A 486 -27.40 -8.30 -18.12
C SER A 486 -27.87 -7.27 -17.07
N ASN A 487 -27.26 -7.26 -15.88
CA ASN A 487 -27.55 -6.29 -14.81
C ASN A 487 -27.27 -4.84 -15.21
N PHE A 488 -26.48 -4.63 -16.27
CA PHE A 488 -26.08 -3.31 -16.77
C PHE A 488 -26.71 -2.94 -18.10
N LYS A 489 -27.79 -3.63 -18.52
CA LYS A 489 -28.50 -3.29 -19.77
C LYS A 489 -28.97 -1.82 -19.78
N LYS A 490 -29.65 -1.37 -18.72
CA LYS A 490 -30.10 0.02 -18.57
C LYS A 490 -28.92 1.01 -18.57
N PHE A 491 -27.84 0.69 -17.86
CA PHE A 491 -26.62 1.50 -17.89
C PHE A 491 -26.13 1.70 -19.33
N ARG A 492 -26.05 0.64 -20.15
CA ARG A 492 -25.60 0.72 -21.55
C ARG A 492 -26.60 1.36 -22.51
N GLU A 493 -27.88 1.48 -22.14
CA GLU A 493 -28.86 2.27 -22.88
C GLU A 493 -28.54 3.76 -22.76
N VAL A 494 -27.97 4.18 -21.63
CA VAL A 494 -27.64 5.58 -21.32
C VAL A 494 -26.18 5.93 -21.63
N PHE A 495 -25.23 5.13 -21.15
CA PHE A 495 -23.80 5.35 -21.30
C PHE A 495 -23.36 4.97 -22.72
N LYS A 496 -23.24 5.96 -23.60
CA LYS A 496 -22.89 5.83 -25.03
C LYS A 496 -21.52 6.43 -25.36
N ALA A 497 -20.64 6.49 -24.37
CA ALA A 497 -19.28 6.98 -24.57
C ALA A 497 -18.53 6.15 -25.63
N LYS A 498 -17.70 6.83 -26.42
CA LYS A 498 -16.90 6.19 -27.47
C LYS A 498 -15.63 5.61 -26.84
N PHE A 499 -15.39 4.32 -27.06
CA PHE A 499 -14.14 3.69 -26.68
C PHE A 499 -12.98 4.27 -27.50
N LEU A 500 -11.90 4.64 -26.84
CA LEU A 500 -10.68 5.11 -27.49
C LEU A 500 -9.60 4.05 -27.45
N GLU A 501 -9.17 3.66 -26.25
CA GLU A 501 -8.09 2.70 -26.02
C GLU A 501 -8.25 2.02 -24.66
N GLY A 502 -7.54 0.90 -24.46
CA GLY A 502 -7.49 0.28 -23.14
C GLY A 502 -6.85 -1.10 -23.11
N PHE A 503 -6.63 -1.60 -21.91
CA PHE A 503 -6.10 -2.94 -21.67
C PHE A 503 -6.82 -3.62 -20.50
N MET A 504 -6.66 -4.93 -20.41
CA MET A 504 -7.20 -5.75 -19.33
C MET A 504 -6.07 -6.44 -18.60
N VAL A 505 -6.22 -6.58 -17.29
CA VAL A 505 -5.31 -7.35 -16.43
C VAL A 505 -6.10 -8.24 -15.49
N PRO A 506 -5.49 -9.33 -15.00
CA PRO A 506 -6.04 -10.11 -13.91
C PRO A 506 -6.28 -9.24 -12.67
N ALA A 507 -7.41 -9.39 -11.99
CA ALA A 507 -7.72 -8.60 -10.79
C ALA A 507 -6.74 -8.86 -9.64
N ASP A 508 -6.20 -10.08 -9.56
CA ASP A 508 -5.21 -10.50 -8.57
C ASP A 508 -3.83 -9.83 -8.74
N SER A 509 -3.65 -9.04 -9.80
CA SER A 509 -2.49 -8.16 -9.98
C SER A 509 -2.61 -6.82 -9.27
N PHE A 510 -3.78 -6.48 -8.71
CA PHE A 510 -3.99 -5.33 -7.84
C PHE A 510 -3.88 -5.73 -6.38
N ASP A 511 -3.14 -4.94 -5.60
CA ASP A 511 -2.97 -5.19 -4.18
C ASP A 511 -4.33 -5.30 -3.48
N ASN A 512 -4.52 -6.41 -2.76
CA ASN A 512 -5.70 -6.70 -1.94
C ASN A 512 -7.03 -6.90 -2.70
N VAL A 513 -7.01 -7.12 -4.02
CA VAL A 513 -8.20 -7.58 -4.76
C VAL A 513 -8.26 -9.10 -4.77
N LYS A 514 -9.23 -9.69 -4.07
CA LYS A 514 -9.46 -11.13 -4.08
C LYS A 514 -10.45 -11.52 -5.19
N GLY A 515 -10.00 -12.34 -6.14
CA GLY A 515 -10.88 -13.03 -7.09
C GLY A 515 -10.32 -13.13 -8.51
N GLN A 516 -10.80 -14.12 -9.26
CA GLN A 516 -10.43 -14.35 -10.65
C GLN A 516 -11.42 -13.65 -11.58
N PHE A 517 -11.20 -12.35 -11.80
CA PHE A 517 -11.93 -11.57 -12.80
C PHE A 517 -10.98 -10.55 -13.45
N PRO A 518 -11.26 -10.05 -14.65
CA PRO A 518 -10.46 -9.00 -15.25
C PRO A 518 -10.80 -7.62 -14.66
N ILE A 519 -9.78 -6.81 -14.45
CA ILE A 519 -9.88 -5.35 -14.30
C ILE A 519 -9.44 -4.74 -15.63
N GLY A 520 -10.25 -3.84 -16.19
CA GLY A 520 -9.89 -3.08 -17.39
C GLY A 520 -9.48 -1.67 -17.04
N PHE A 521 -8.37 -1.20 -17.61
CA PHE A 521 -8.12 0.23 -17.80
C PHE A 521 -8.66 0.64 -19.17
N LEU A 522 -9.76 1.39 -19.18
CA LEU A 522 -10.42 1.78 -20.42
C LEU A 522 -10.55 3.30 -20.50
N VAL A 523 -10.21 3.84 -21.66
CA VAL A 523 -10.29 5.27 -22.02
C VAL A 523 -11.51 5.48 -22.91
N TRP A 524 -12.36 6.41 -22.49
CA TRP A 524 -13.63 6.73 -23.14
C TRP A 524 -13.70 8.22 -23.43
N ASP A 525 -14.15 8.57 -24.64
CA ASP A 525 -14.66 9.91 -24.93
C ASP A 525 -16.14 9.96 -24.58
N THR A 526 -16.49 10.80 -23.60
CA THR A 526 -17.87 10.90 -23.09
C THR A 526 -18.74 11.84 -23.90
N ALA A 527 -18.21 12.53 -24.92
CA ALA A 527 -18.99 13.42 -25.76
C ALA A 527 -20.19 12.68 -26.35
N THR A 528 -21.39 13.17 -26.02
CA THR A 528 -22.62 12.61 -26.59
C THR A 528 -22.61 12.84 -28.11
N PRO A 529 -22.81 11.79 -28.94
CA PRO A 529 -22.92 11.96 -30.39
C PRO A 529 -24.04 12.95 -30.72
N PRO A 530 -23.89 13.81 -31.75
CA PRO A 530 -24.99 14.65 -32.20
C PRO A 530 -26.19 13.75 -32.57
N PRO A 531 -27.43 14.21 -32.29
CA PRO A 531 -28.65 13.43 -32.49
C PRO A 531 -28.89 13.01 -33.95
#